data_AF-A0ABD5NMY1-F1
#
_entry.id   AF-A0ABD5NMY1-F1
#
_cell.length_a   1.000
_cell.length_b   1.000
_cell.length_c   1.000
_cell.angle_alpha   90.00
_cell.angle_beta   90.00
_cell.angle_gamma   90.00
#
_symmetry.space_group_name_H-M   'P 1'
#
loop_
_entity.id
_entity.type
_entity.pdbx_description
1 polymer ?
#
loop_
_entity_poly.entity_id
_entity_poly.type
_entity_poly.pdbx_seq_one_letter_code
_entity_poly.pdbx_strand_id
1 'polypeptide(L)'
;MSQHNSIYDSIGGSETVEAVVSDFYDLVFDDPVLEPYFEGTDRGALFAHQVQFVSAVAGGPASYEGDDMERAHERLGITEEAFDRVTTYLADALRQNDVDEAAVDSILDHVAAFEPEIVDH
;
A
#
# COMPACT_ATOMS: atom_id res chain seq x y z
N MET A 1 31.13 3.71 2.17
CA MET A 1 29.94 3.89 3.03
C MET A 1 29.06 2.68 2.75
N SER A 2 28.84 1.82 3.73
CA SER A 2 28.07 0.58 3.54
C SER A 2 26.63 0.92 3.19
N GLN A 3 26.10 0.29 2.13
CA GLN A 3 24.69 0.33 1.75
C GLN A 3 23.80 0.09 2.98
N HIS A 4 22.88 0.99 3.28
CA HIS A 4 21.73 0.65 4.10
C HIS A 4 20.85 -0.25 3.22
N ASN A 5 20.88 -1.57 3.44
CA ASN A 5 19.91 -2.49 2.83
C ASN A 5 18.53 -2.15 3.41
N SER A 6 17.78 -1.28 2.75
CA SER A 6 16.37 -1.04 3.06
C SER A 6 15.55 -2.29 2.73
N ILE A 7 14.33 -2.39 3.25
CA ILE A 7 13.40 -3.46 2.82
C ILE A 7 13.21 -3.36 1.31
N TYR A 8 13.04 -2.14 0.80
CA TYR A 8 12.94 -1.83 -0.62
C TYR A 8 14.09 -2.44 -1.44
N ASP A 9 15.35 -2.24 -1.04
CA ASP A 9 16.49 -2.84 -1.74
C ASP A 9 16.49 -4.37 -1.62
N SER A 10 16.06 -4.91 -0.48
CA SER A 10 16.04 -6.36 -0.24
C SER A 10 14.99 -7.12 -1.04
N ILE A 11 13.84 -6.48 -1.33
CA ILE A 11 12.75 -7.10 -2.09
C ILE A 11 12.93 -6.97 -3.61
N GLY A 12 13.96 -6.26 -4.08
CA GLY A 12 14.22 -6.05 -5.52
C GLY A 12 13.88 -4.65 -6.04
N GLY A 13 13.51 -3.72 -5.15
CA GLY A 13 13.29 -2.31 -5.47
C GLY A 13 12.06 -2.05 -6.33
N SER A 14 12.16 -1.08 -7.25
CA SER A 14 11.02 -0.54 -8.02
C SER A 14 10.26 -1.61 -8.79
N GLU A 15 10.99 -2.55 -9.40
CA GLU A 15 10.37 -3.60 -10.23
C GLU A 15 9.42 -4.47 -9.41
N THR A 16 9.85 -4.90 -8.22
CA THR A 16 9.00 -5.68 -7.31
C THR A 16 7.86 -4.84 -6.76
N VAL A 17 8.09 -3.57 -6.40
CA VAL A 17 7.02 -2.71 -5.88
C VAL A 17 5.94 -2.46 -6.95
N GLU A 18 6.33 -2.22 -8.20
CA GLU A 18 5.39 -2.05 -9.31
C GLU A 18 4.55 -3.31 -9.55
N ALA A 19 5.17 -4.50 -9.50
CA ALA A 19 4.45 -5.77 -9.62
C ALA A 19 3.47 -5.98 -8.46
N VAL A 20 3.92 -5.79 -7.22
CA VAL A 20 3.07 -5.88 -6.02
C VAL A 20 1.88 -4.93 -6.10
N VAL A 21 2.08 -3.67 -6.51
CA VAL A 21 0.99 -2.71 -6.62
C VAL A 21 0.01 -3.08 -7.72
N SER A 22 0.50 -3.69 -8.82
CA SER A 22 -0.37 -4.21 -9.88
C SER A 22 -1.28 -5.31 -9.34
N ASP A 23 -0.69 -6.34 -8.73
CA ASP A 23 -1.43 -7.49 -8.19
C ASP A 23 -2.37 -7.07 -7.04
N PHE A 24 -1.94 -6.11 -6.22
CA PHE A 24 -2.77 -5.52 -5.17
C PHE A 24 -4.03 -4.88 -5.74
N TYR A 25 -3.92 -4.06 -6.80
CA TYR A 25 -5.10 -3.41 -7.38
C TYR A 25 -5.98 -4.37 -8.16
N ASP A 26 -5.44 -5.44 -8.74
CA ASP A 26 -6.25 -6.51 -9.32
C ASP A 26 -7.17 -7.13 -8.25
N LEU A 27 -6.64 -7.41 -7.05
CA LEU A 27 -7.45 -7.91 -5.93
C LEU A 27 -8.47 -6.88 -5.42
N VAL A 28 -8.06 -5.61 -5.26
CA VAL A 28 -8.92 -4.54 -4.75
C VAL A 28 -10.08 -4.24 -5.69
N PHE A 29 -9.84 -4.20 -7.00
CA PHE A 29 -10.89 -3.90 -7.98
C PHE A 29 -11.82 -5.09 -8.24
N ASP A 30 -11.44 -6.31 -7.86
CA ASP A 30 -12.30 -7.49 -7.91
C ASP A 30 -13.15 -7.68 -6.63
N ASP A 31 -12.85 -6.95 -5.54
CA ASP A 31 -13.66 -6.99 -4.30
C ASP A 31 -14.86 -6.04 -4.39
N PRO A 32 -16.12 -6.55 -4.37
CA PRO A 32 -17.33 -5.73 -4.44
C PRO A 32 -17.54 -4.81 -3.23
N VAL A 33 -16.81 -5.00 -2.13
CA VAL A 33 -16.80 -4.08 -0.98
C VAL A 33 -15.86 -2.90 -1.24
N LEU A 34 -14.75 -3.12 -1.93
CA LEU A 34 -13.72 -2.09 -2.13
C LEU A 34 -13.91 -1.30 -3.42
N GLU A 35 -14.32 -1.95 -4.50
CA GLU A 35 -14.47 -1.34 -5.82
C GLU A 35 -15.26 -0.02 -5.83
N PRO A 36 -16.38 0.13 -5.08
CA PRO A 36 -17.15 1.38 -5.04
C PRO A 36 -16.36 2.60 -4.52
N TYR A 37 -15.35 2.42 -3.67
CA TYR A 37 -14.52 3.53 -3.17
C TYR A 37 -13.66 4.17 -4.26
N PHE A 38 -13.46 3.47 -5.38
CA PHE A 38 -12.59 3.90 -6.47
C PHE A 38 -13.37 4.35 -7.72
N GLU A 39 -14.69 4.47 -7.65
CA GLU A 39 -15.51 4.99 -8.74
C GLU A 39 -15.08 6.41 -9.15
N GLY A 40 -14.74 6.59 -10.43
CA GLY A 40 -14.29 7.89 -10.94
C GLY A 40 -12.83 8.25 -10.64
N THR A 41 -12.09 7.39 -9.94
CA THR A 41 -10.65 7.57 -9.70
C THR A 41 -9.84 7.28 -10.96
N ASP A 42 -8.84 8.14 -11.23
CA ASP A 42 -7.85 7.86 -12.28
C ASP A 42 -6.93 6.72 -11.81
N ARG A 43 -7.13 5.52 -12.37
CA ARG A 43 -6.37 4.32 -12.00
C ARG A 43 -4.87 4.44 -12.28
N GLY A 44 -4.48 5.20 -13.31
CA GLY A 44 -3.06 5.40 -13.63
C GLY A 44 -2.38 6.30 -12.61
N ALA A 45 -3.04 7.39 -12.21
CA ALA A 45 -2.55 8.26 -11.14
C ALA A 45 -2.53 7.53 -9.78
N LEU A 46 -3.56 6.74 -9.49
CA LEU A 46 -3.67 5.94 -8.28
C LEU A 46 -2.55 4.89 -8.18
N PHE A 47 -2.28 4.16 -9.27
CA PHE A 47 -1.19 3.20 -9.35
C PHE A 47 0.16 3.87 -9.06
N ALA A 48 0.46 4.99 -9.75
CA ALA A 48 1.72 5.71 -9.57
C ALA A 48 1.90 6.21 -8.13
N HIS A 49 0.83 6.73 -7.52
CA HIS A 49 0.84 7.16 -6.12
C HIS A 49 1.09 5.98 -5.17
N GLN A 50 0.44 4.84 -5.39
CA GLN A 50 0.61 3.66 -4.54
C GLN A 50 2.02 3.07 -4.64
N VAL A 51 2.63 3.04 -5.84
CA VAL A 51 4.03 2.65 -6.01
C VAL A 51 4.95 3.56 -5.20
N GLN A 52 4.72 4.87 -5.22
CA GLN A 52 5.48 5.82 -4.41
C GLN A 52 5.32 5.56 -2.91
N PHE A 53 4.08 5.35 -2.46
CA PHE A 53 3.78 5.07 -1.05
C PHE A 53 4.42 3.76 -0.56
N VAL A 54 4.23 2.65 -1.26
CA VAL A 54 4.82 1.36 -0.88
C VAL A 54 6.34 1.40 -0.91
N SER A 55 6.92 2.09 -1.91
CA SER A 55 8.37 2.31 -1.98
C SER A 55 8.89 3.05 -0.75
N ALA A 56 8.17 4.07 -0.29
CA ALA A 56 8.54 4.83 0.89
C ALA A 56 8.40 4.03 2.19
N VAL A 57 7.29 3.30 2.35
CA VAL A 57 7.04 2.40 3.49
C VAL A 57 8.13 1.32 3.60
N ALA A 58 8.58 0.77 2.46
CA ALA A 58 9.68 -0.18 2.42
C ALA A 58 11.08 0.47 2.67
N GLY A 59 11.16 1.77 2.93
CA GLY A 59 12.40 2.49 3.19
C GLY A 59 13.21 2.81 1.93
N GLY A 60 12.56 2.85 0.77
CA GLY A 60 13.14 3.25 -0.50
C GLY A 60 13.47 4.75 -0.56
N PRO A 61 14.02 5.22 -1.70
CA PRO A 61 14.47 6.61 -1.86
C PRO A 61 13.31 7.61 -1.95
N ALA A 62 12.09 7.12 -2.15
CA ALA A 62 10.89 7.94 -2.06
C ALA A 62 10.68 8.31 -0.59
N SER A 63 10.77 9.59 -0.25
CA SER A 63 10.15 10.06 0.99
C SER A 63 8.64 10.04 0.78
N TYR A 64 7.94 9.37 1.69
CA TYR A 64 6.55 9.70 1.90
C TYR A 64 6.53 11.05 2.64
N GLU A 65 6.49 12.12 1.86
CA GLU A 65 6.27 13.49 2.37
C GLU A 65 4.76 13.75 2.52
N GLY A 66 4.02 12.79 3.08
CA GLY A 66 2.57 12.91 3.19
C GLY A 66 2.18 14.17 3.94
N ASP A 67 1.33 14.99 3.32
CA ASP A 67 0.34 15.78 4.05
C ASP A 67 -0.99 15.01 3.96
N ASP A 68 -1.50 14.62 5.14
CA ASP A 68 -2.83 14.08 5.46
C ASP A 68 -3.29 12.82 4.68
N MET A 69 -2.84 11.62 5.10
CA MET A 69 -3.63 10.38 4.87
C MET A 69 -5.08 10.63 5.28
N GLU A 70 -5.28 11.38 6.36
CA GLU A 70 -6.57 11.90 6.83
C GLU A 70 -7.36 12.62 5.73
N ARG A 71 -6.75 13.50 4.96
CA ARG A 71 -7.41 14.34 3.95
C ARG A 71 -7.70 13.58 2.67
N ALA A 72 -6.80 12.69 2.27
CA ALA A 72 -7.00 11.83 1.11
C ALA A 72 -8.17 10.86 1.33
N HIS A 73 -8.37 10.44 2.57
CA HIS A 73 -9.41 9.50 2.96
C HIS A 73 -10.62 10.15 3.65
N GLU A 74 -10.56 11.46 3.92
CA GLU A 74 -11.63 12.24 4.54
C GLU A 74 -12.94 12.09 3.75
N ARG A 75 -14.04 11.82 4.46
CA ARG A 75 -15.40 11.71 3.88
C ARG A 75 -15.60 10.53 2.94
N LEU A 76 -14.66 9.58 2.86
CA LEU A 76 -14.87 8.35 2.09
C LEU A 76 -15.76 7.34 2.83
N GLY A 77 -15.94 7.45 4.16
CA GLY A 77 -16.73 6.48 4.92
C GLY A 77 -16.05 5.12 4.97
N ILE A 78 -14.71 5.11 5.07
CA ILE A 78 -13.93 3.87 5.11
C ILE A 78 -14.16 3.21 6.46
N THR A 79 -14.60 1.95 6.41
CA THR A 79 -14.85 1.13 7.60
C THR A 79 -13.59 0.35 7.97
N GLU A 80 -13.53 -0.10 9.24
CA GLU A 80 -12.51 -1.08 9.69
C GLU A 80 -12.48 -2.31 8.77
N GLU A 81 -13.65 -2.83 8.35
CA GLU A 81 -13.72 -3.97 7.43
C GLU A 81 -13.07 -3.68 6.07
N ALA A 82 -13.28 -2.49 5.51
CA ALA A 82 -12.66 -2.11 4.24
C ALA A 82 -11.14 -1.96 4.39
N PHE A 83 -10.67 -1.39 5.50
CA PHE A 83 -9.25 -1.28 5.80
C PHE A 83 -8.57 -2.65 5.97
N ASP A 84 -9.19 -3.56 6.72
CA ASP A 84 -8.70 -4.93 6.92
C ASP A 84 -8.59 -5.70 5.60
N ARG A 85 -9.54 -5.51 4.67
CA ARG A 85 -9.48 -6.12 3.34
C ARG A 85 -8.31 -5.58 2.53
N VAL A 86 -8.09 -4.26 2.55
CA VAL A 86 -6.96 -3.62 1.86
C VAL A 86 -5.62 -4.14 2.40
N THR A 87 -5.44 -4.22 3.72
CA THR A 87 -4.20 -4.75 4.30
C THR A 87 -4.00 -6.24 4.00
N THR A 88 -5.09 -7.02 3.99
CA THR A 88 -5.05 -8.43 3.57
C THR A 88 -4.60 -8.59 2.12
N TYR A 89 -5.16 -7.81 1.20
CA TYR A 89 -4.77 -7.88 -0.22
C TYR A 89 -3.35 -7.37 -0.47
N LEU A 90 -2.89 -6.37 0.28
CA LEU A 90 -1.49 -5.96 0.21
C LEU A 90 -0.55 -7.08 0.67
N ALA A 91 -0.89 -7.77 1.76
CA ALA A 91 -0.12 -8.92 2.25
C ALA A 91 -0.06 -10.04 1.21
N ASP A 92 -1.19 -10.36 0.59
CA ASP A 92 -1.28 -11.40 -0.45
C ASP A 92 -0.49 -11.01 -1.70
N ALA A 93 -0.54 -9.76 -2.14
CA ALA A 93 0.23 -9.27 -3.28
C ALA A 93 1.74 -9.31 -3.01
N LEU A 94 2.19 -8.92 -1.81
CA LEU A 94 3.60 -9.04 -1.40
C LEU A 94 4.07 -10.50 -1.44
N ARG A 95 3.29 -11.43 -0.86
CA ARG A 95 3.62 -12.86 -0.86
C ARG A 95 3.65 -13.47 -2.25
N GLN A 96 2.73 -13.07 -3.13
CA GLN A 96 2.70 -13.52 -4.53
C GLN A 96 3.95 -13.09 -5.32
N ASN A 97 4.61 -12.01 -4.89
CA ASN A 97 5.84 -11.48 -5.46
C ASN A 97 7.09 -11.93 -4.69
N ASP A 98 7.02 -13.08 -4.01
CA ASP A 98 8.13 -13.72 -3.29
C ASP A 98 8.80 -12.85 -2.21
N VAL A 99 8.08 -11.87 -1.65
CA VAL A 99 8.57 -11.07 -0.51
C VAL A 99 8.54 -11.92 0.76
N ASP A 100 9.69 -12.05 1.43
CA ASP A 100 9.81 -12.81 2.68
C ASP A 100 8.89 -12.25 3.78
N GLU A 101 8.32 -13.14 4.61
CA GLU A 101 7.34 -12.76 5.64
C GLU A 101 7.83 -11.66 6.61
N ALA A 102 9.12 -11.62 6.94
CA ALA A 102 9.66 -10.57 7.80
C ALA A 102 9.56 -9.17 7.16
N ALA A 103 9.67 -9.07 5.84
CA ALA A 103 9.47 -7.84 5.09
C ALA A 103 7.97 -7.53 4.95
N VAL A 104 7.13 -8.55 4.73
CA VAL A 104 5.66 -8.40 4.72
C VAL A 104 5.16 -7.80 6.03
N ASP A 105 5.52 -8.41 7.16
CA ASP A 105 5.13 -7.97 8.50
C ASP A 105 5.58 -6.51 8.73
N SER A 106 6.83 -6.20 8.41
CA SER A 106 7.34 -4.84 8.61
C SER A 106 6.65 -3.80 7.73
N ILE A 107 6.26 -4.14 6.49
CA ILE A 107 5.50 -3.23 5.62
C ILE A 107 4.09 -3.02 6.18
N LEU A 108 3.41 -4.10 6.58
CA LEU A 108 2.05 -4.04 7.11
C LEU A 108 1.98 -3.29 8.45
N ASP A 109 2.98 -3.45 9.33
CA ASP A 109 3.07 -2.69 10.58
C ASP A 109 3.10 -1.17 10.33
N HIS A 110 3.79 -0.73 9.28
CA HIS A 110 3.81 0.69 8.90
C HIS A 110 2.49 1.14 8.27
N VAL A 111 1.84 0.29 7.47
CA VAL A 111 0.52 0.60 6.89
C VAL A 111 -0.55 0.70 7.98
N ALA A 112 -0.56 -0.23 8.94
CA ALA A 112 -1.49 -0.23 10.06
C ALA A 112 -1.38 1.03 10.94
N ALA A 113 -0.21 1.65 11.00
CA ALA A 113 -0.03 2.91 11.73
C ALA A 113 -0.87 4.07 11.18
N PHE A 114 -1.31 3.99 9.91
CA PHE A 114 -2.20 4.98 9.28
C PHE A 114 -3.69 4.69 9.47
N GLU A 115 -4.07 3.55 10.05
CA GLU A 115 -5.48 3.18 10.25
C GLU A 115 -6.29 4.30 10.94
N PRO A 116 -5.82 4.95 12.02
CA PRO A 116 -6.58 6.01 12.70
C PRO A 116 -6.78 7.27 11.87
N GLU A 117 -6.00 7.45 10.80
CA GLU A 117 -6.13 8.56 9.85
C GLU A 117 -7.06 8.18 8.68
N ILE A 118 -7.27 6.90 8.41
CA ILE A 118 -8.00 6.41 7.23
C ILE A 118 -9.43 5.98 7.58
N VAL A 119 -9.61 5.33 8.73
CA VAL A 119 -10.91 4.79 9.15
C VAL A 119 -11.73 5.90 9.81
N ASP A 120 -12.97 6.08 9.33
CA ASP A 120 -13.92 7.02 9.94
C ASP A 120 -14.49 6.41 11.23
N HIS A 121 -14.36 7.13 12.36
CA HIS A 121 -14.87 6.74 13.70
C HIS A 121 -16.19 7.42 14.10
#